data_AF-A0A2S9XF03-F1
#
_entry.id   AF-A0A2S9XF03-F1
#
_cell.length_a   1.000
_cell.length_b   1.000
_cell.length_c   1.000
_cell.angle_alpha   90.00
_cell.angle_beta   90.00
_cell.angle_gamma   90.00
#
_symmetry.space_group_name_H-M   'P 1'
#
loop_
_entity.id
_entity.type
_entity.pdbx_description
1 polymer ?
#
loop_
_entity_poly.entity_id
_entity_poly.type
_entity_poly.pdbx_seq_one_letter_code
_entity_poly.pdbx_strand_id
1 'polypeptide(L)'
;MQQRDKLWEIERQSGTFLLGVEQGREQGREQGLEQGREQGRRETLVELILALLEVRGIAVDRAAEARLRGCEALVTLQSWARGAREVSDVHALFEEE
;
A
#
# COMPACT_ATOMS: atom_id res chain seq x y z
N MET A 1 5.95 10.67 -46.29
CA MET A 1 5.19 10.06 -45.18
C MET A 1 5.43 8.55 -45.09
N GLN A 2 5.27 7.80 -46.19
CA GLN A 2 5.39 6.32 -46.22
C GLN A 2 6.74 5.68 -45.80
N GLN A 3 7.88 6.38 -45.91
CA GLN A 3 9.17 5.82 -45.52
C GLN A 3 9.43 5.86 -44.01
N ARG A 4 8.83 6.83 -43.29
CA ARG A 4 9.02 7.00 -41.85
C ARG A 4 8.24 5.95 -41.06
N ASP A 5 7.06 5.60 -41.54
CA ASP A 5 6.21 4.56 -40.95
C ASP A 5 6.83 3.18 -41.11
N LYS A 6 7.46 2.89 -42.26
CA LYS A 6 8.20 1.65 -42.51
C LYS A 6 9.44 1.52 -41.62
N LEU A 7 10.17 2.62 -41.39
CA LEU A 7 11.32 2.63 -40.49
C LEU A 7 10.89 2.33 -39.04
N TRP A 8 9.77 2.91 -38.61
CA TRP A 8 9.17 2.68 -37.30
C TRP A 8 8.70 1.22 -37.11
N GLU A 9 8.15 0.58 -38.13
CA GLU A 9 7.78 -0.85 -38.07
C GLU A 9 9.00 -1.78 -37.88
N ILE A 10 10.11 -1.49 -38.56
CA ILE A 10 11.36 -2.26 -38.41
C ILE A 10 11.95 -2.08 -37.01
N GLU A 11 11.95 -0.85 -36.49
CA GLU A 11 12.40 -0.55 -35.14
C GLU A 11 11.58 -1.28 -34.07
N ARG A 12 10.25 -1.40 -34.26
CA ARG A 12 9.39 -2.16 -33.33
C ARG A 12 9.65 -3.67 -33.34
N GLN A 13 10.22 -4.19 -34.42
CA GLN A 13 10.62 -5.59 -34.56
C GLN A 13 12.09 -5.81 -34.16
N SER A 14 12.83 -4.73 -33.89
CA SER A 14 14.20 -4.83 -33.39
C SER A 14 14.23 -5.50 -32.03
N GLY A 15 15.23 -6.35 -31.80
CA GLY A 15 15.42 -7.02 -30.52
C GLY A 15 15.47 -6.03 -29.36
N THR A 16 16.15 -4.90 -29.51
CA THR A 16 16.24 -3.86 -28.47
C THR A 16 14.89 -3.28 -28.08
N PHE A 17 13.99 -3.09 -29.04
CA PHE A 17 12.64 -2.59 -28.76
C PHE A 17 11.81 -3.62 -28.01
N LEU A 18 11.86 -4.88 -28.46
CA LEU A 18 11.14 -5.98 -27.81
C LEU A 18 11.63 -6.21 -26.37
N LEU A 19 12.94 -6.18 -26.14
CA LEU A 19 13.52 -6.23 -24.80
C LEU A 19 13.04 -5.06 -23.93
N GLY A 20 13.00 -3.84 -24.46
CA GLY A 20 12.50 -2.67 -23.72
C GLY A 20 11.03 -2.78 -23.33
N VAL A 21 10.19 -3.33 -24.22
CA VAL A 21 8.77 -3.58 -23.94
C VAL A 21 8.60 -4.67 -22.87
N GLU A 22 9.38 -5.75 -22.96
CA GLU A 22 9.37 -6.84 -21.98
C GLU A 22 9.80 -6.34 -20.59
N GLN A 23 10.91 -5.61 -20.52
CA GLN A 23 11.39 -4.98 -19.29
C GLN A 23 10.36 -4.02 -18.69
N GLY A 24 9.74 -3.17 -19.51
CA GLY A 24 8.69 -2.25 -19.04
C GLY A 24 7.47 -2.99 -18.48
N ARG A 25 7.09 -4.12 -19.10
CA ARG A 25 6.01 -4.99 -18.59
C ARG A 25 6.39 -5.63 -17.27
N GLU A 26 7.61 -6.13 -17.14
CA GLU A 26 8.10 -6.77 -15.92
C GLU A 26 8.17 -5.76 -14.77
N GLN A 27 8.76 -4.60 -15.00
CA GLN A 27 8.84 -3.51 -14.01
C GLN A 27 7.44 -3.07 -13.56
N GLY A 28 6.49 -2.89 -14.49
CA GLY A 28 5.12 -2.52 -14.15
C GLY A 28 4.42 -3.60 -13.30
N ARG A 29 4.65 -4.87 -13.60
CA ARG A 29 4.12 -5.99 -12.80
C ARG A 29 4.73 -6.00 -11.39
N GLU A 30 6.04 -5.80 -11.27
CA GLU A 30 6.73 -5.78 -9.98
C GLU A 30 6.28 -4.61 -9.10
N GLN A 31 6.19 -3.40 -9.67
CA GLN A 31 5.71 -2.22 -8.95
C GLN A 31 4.27 -2.42 -8.46
N GLY A 32 3.38 -2.95 -9.31
CA GLY A 32 2.00 -3.23 -8.91
C GLY A 32 1.89 -4.29 -7.82
N LEU A 33 2.74 -5.33 -7.87
CA LEU A 33 2.79 -6.37 -6.84
C LEU A 33 3.26 -5.81 -5.49
N GLU A 34 4.28 -4.96 -5.49
CA GLU A 34 4.82 -4.35 -4.27
C GLU A 34 3.82 -3.38 -3.65
N GLN A 35 3.21 -2.50 -4.46
CA GLN A 35 2.16 -1.59 -4.01
C GLN A 35 0.96 -2.35 -3.41
N GLY A 36 0.54 -3.44 -4.07
CA GLY A 36 -0.56 -4.28 -3.58
C GLY A 36 -0.23 -4.96 -2.24
N ARG A 37 1.02 -5.44 -2.06
CA ARG A 37 1.45 -6.02 -0.78
C ARG A 37 1.49 -4.98 0.33
N GLU A 38 2.00 -3.79 0.05
CA GLU A 38 2.08 -2.73 1.06
C GLU A 38 0.69 -2.21 1.46
N GLN A 39 -0.22 -2.06 0.50
CA GLN A 39 -1.63 -1.76 0.79
C GLN A 39 -2.27 -2.86 1.66
N GLY A 40 -2.12 -4.13 1.27
CA GLY A 40 -2.71 -5.24 2.03
C GLY A 40 -2.17 -5.36 3.46
N ARG A 41 -0.88 -5.08 3.67
CA ARG A 41 -0.29 -5.02 5.02
C ARG A 41 -0.90 -3.92 5.88
N ARG A 42 -1.09 -2.72 5.31
CA ARG A 42 -1.72 -1.59 6.01
C ARG A 42 -3.16 -1.90 6.37
N GLU A 43 -3.96 -2.37 5.42
CA GLU A 43 -5.35 -2.76 5.65
C GLU A 43 -5.46 -3.82 6.75
N THR A 44 -4.63 -4.86 6.69
CA THR A 44 -4.62 -5.93 7.70
C THR A 44 -4.27 -5.40 9.10
N LEU A 45 -3.30 -4.48 9.21
CA LEU A 45 -2.95 -3.90 10.51
C LEU A 45 -4.07 -3.02 11.06
N VAL A 46 -4.73 -2.23 10.22
CA VAL A 46 -5.88 -1.42 10.63
C VAL A 46 -7.01 -2.32 11.13
N GLU A 47 -7.35 -3.37 10.40
CA GLU A 47 -8.37 -4.34 10.81
C GLU A 47 -8.00 -5.03 12.14
N LEU A 48 -6.72 -5.42 12.30
CA LEU A 48 -6.23 -6.01 13.55
C LEU A 48 -6.37 -5.05 14.74
N ILE A 49 -6.02 -3.77 14.57
CA ILE A 49 -6.16 -2.75 15.63
C ILE A 49 -7.64 -2.63 16.02
N LEU A 50 -8.53 -2.47 15.04
CA LEU A 50 -9.96 -2.34 15.29
C LEU A 50 -10.53 -3.57 16.00
N ALA A 51 -10.16 -4.77 15.55
CA ALA A 51 -10.59 -6.02 16.19
C ALA A 51 -10.09 -6.16 17.64
N LEU A 52 -8.84 -5.76 17.92
CA LEU A 52 -8.30 -5.76 19.28
C LEU A 52 -9.06 -4.79 20.20
N LEU A 53 -9.35 -3.58 19.72
CA LEU A 53 -10.11 -2.59 20.49
C LEU A 53 -11.56 -3.05 20.73
N GLU A 54 -12.19 -3.65 19.73
CA GLU A 54 -13.54 -4.22 19.83
C GLU A 54 -13.60 -5.33 20.89
N VAL A 55 -12.69 -6.30 20.84
CA VAL A 55 -12.62 -7.39 21.83
C VAL A 55 -12.40 -6.87 23.26
N ARG A 56 -11.69 -5.74 23.39
CA ARG A 56 -11.46 -5.08 24.68
C ARG A 56 -12.60 -4.16 25.11
N GLY A 57 -13.62 -3.96 24.27
CA GLY A 57 -14.74 -3.06 24.54
C GLY A 57 -14.37 -1.58 24.50
N ILE A 58 -13.29 -1.21 23.82
CA ILE A 58 -12.88 0.19 23.65
C ILE A 58 -13.64 0.78 22.46
N ALA A 59 -14.38 1.85 22.70
CA ALA A 59 -15.12 2.54 21.66
C ALA A 59 -14.15 3.23 20.69
N VAL A 60 -14.37 3.02 19.39
CA VAL A 60 -13.66 3.71 18.31
C VAL A 60 -14.62 4.70 17.68
N ASP A 61 -14.33 5.99 17.83
CA ASP A 61 -15.12 7.02 17.14
C ASP A 61 -14.70 7.17 15.67
N ARG A 62 -15.50 7.93 14.91
CA ARG A 62 -15.24 8.13 13.47
C ARG A 62 -13.90 8.82 13.19
N ALA A 63 -13.42 9.67 14.09
CA ALA A 63 -12.17 10.39 13.89
C ALA A 63 -10.97 9.44 14.04
N ALA A 64 -11.01 8.59 15.07
CA ALA A 64 -10.02 7.54 15.28
C ALA A 64 -10.04 6.51 14.14
N GLU A 65 -11.22 6.06 13.69
CA GLU A 65 -11.30 5.12 12.55
C GLU A 65 -10.72 5.75 11.26
N ALA A 66 -11.07 7.00 10.96
CA ALA A 66 -10.53 7.71 9.81
C ALA A 66 -9.00 7.86 9.90
N ARG A 67 -8.47 8.14 11.10
CA ARG A 67 -7.02 8.25 11.32
C ARG A 67 -6.29 6.92 11.12
N LEU A 68 -6.86 5.82 11.60
CA LEU A 68 -6.32 4.47 11.39
C LEU A 68 -6.28 4.13 9.89
N ARG A 69 -7.41 4.28 9.19
CA ARG A 69 -7.52 3.96 7.76
C ARG A 69 -6.70 4.89 6.86
N GLY A 70 -6.49 6.13 7.28
CA GLY A 70 -5.71 7.13 6.55
C GLY A 70 -4.20 7.06 6.79
N CYS A 71 -3.72 6.22 7.71
CA CYS A 71 -2.29 6.13 8.01
C CYS A 71 -1.55 5.32 6.93
N GLU A 72 -0.60 5.96 6.26
CA GLU A 72 0.25 5.31 5.24
C GLU A 72 1.54 4.71 5.81
N ALA A 73 1.93 5.12 7.02
CA ALA A 73 3.17 4.65 7.65
C ALA A 73 2.96 3.30 8.33
N LEU A 74 3.48 2.23 7.72
CA LEU A 74 3.38 0.87 8.27
C LEU A 74 3.96 0.75 9.68
N VAL A 75 5.08 1.42 9.96
CA VAL A 75 5.73 1.40 11.27
C VAL A 75 4.84 2.00 12.37
N THR A 76 4.09 3.06 12.02
CA THR A 76 3.14 3.71 12.93
C THR A 76 1.97 2.78 13.21
N LEU A 77 1.38 2.17 12.18
CA LEU A 77 0.33 1.15 12.34
C LEU A 77 0.80 -0.04 13.19
N GLN A 78 2.04 -0.50 13.01
CA GLN A 78 2.61 -1.57 13.85
C GLN A 78 2.77 -1.15 15.31
N SER A 79 3.12 0.11 15.58
CA SER A 79 3.18 0.64 16.94
C SER A 79 1.80 0.69 17.58
N TRP A 80 0.80 1.21 16.85
CA TRP A 80 -0.58 1.25 17.30
C TRP A 80 -1.15 -0.15 17.53
N ALA A 81 -0.82 -1.14 16.70
CA ALA A 81 -1.23 -2.53 16.91
C ALA A 81 -0.66 -3.12 18.23
N ARG A 82 0.55 -2.73 18.63
CA ARG A 82 1.10 -3.11 19.95
C ARG A 82 0.38 -2.36 21.07
N GLY A 83 0.23 -1.04 20.95
CA GLY A 83 -0.43 -0.19 21.94
C GLY A 83 -1.91 -0.53 22.15
N ALA A 84 -2.60 -1.05 21.13
CA ALA A 84 -4.02 -1.42 21.17
C ALA A 84 -4.33 -2.51 22.21
N ARG A 85 -3.31 -3.20 22.74
CA ARG A 85 -3.44 -4.18 23.82
C ARG A 85 -3.45 -3.55 25.22
N GLU A 86 -2.96 -2.32 25.34
CA GLU A 86 -2.64 -1.68 26.62
C GLU A 86 -3.51 -0.44 26.88
N VAL A 87 -3.79 0.35 25.84
CA VAL A 87 -4.56 1.61 25.97
C VAL A 87 -5.94 1.40 26.56
N SER A 88 -6.45 2.34 27.36
CA SER A 88 -7.85 2.29 27.83
C SER A 88 -8.80 3.16 26.99
N ASP A 89 -8.23 3.95 26.09
CA ASP A 89 -8.92 4.86 25.17
C ASP A 89 -8.23 4.80 23.81
N VAL A 90 -8.99 4.91 22.72
CA VAL A 90 -8.44 4.80 21.36
C VAL A 90 -7.50 5.95 21.01
N HIS A 91 -7.73 7.16 21.53
CA HIS A 91 -6.94 8.33 21.20
C HIS A 91 -5.53 8.27 21.79
N ALA A 92 -5.34 7.53 22.89
CA ALA A 92 -4.04 7.27 23.48
C ALA A 92 -3.08 6.52 22.53
N LEU A 93 -3.60 5.81 21.51
CA LEU A 93 -2.75 5.22 20.47
C LEU A 93 -1.96 6.28 19.70
N PHE A 94 -2.48 7.49 19.62
CA PHE A 94 -1.97 8.55 18.77
C PHE A 94 -1.09 9.57 19.50
N GLU A 95 -0.89 9.38 20.82
CA GLU A 95 -0.18 10.35 21.67
C GLU A 95 1.34 10.15 21.69
N GLU A 96 1.85 8.99 21.25
CA GLU A 96 3.29 8.74 21.10
C GLU A 96 3.77 9.03 19.67
N GLU A 97 4.42 10.19 19.50
CA GLU A 97 5.46 10.44 18.49
C GLU A 97 6.78 10.80 19.18
#